data_AF-A0A2V6UCH6-F1
#
_entry.id   AF-A0A2V6UCH6-F1
#
_cell.length_a   1.000
_cell.length_b   1.000
_cell.length_c   1.000
_cell.angle_alpha   90.00
_cell.angle_beta   90.00
_cell.angle_gamma   90.00
#
_symmetry.space_group_name_H-M   'P 1'
#
loop_
_entity.id
_entity.type
_entity.pdbx_description
1 polymer ?
#
loop_
_entity_poly.entity_id
_entity_poly.type
_entity_poly.pdbx_seq_one_letter_code
_entity_poly.pdbx_strand_id
1 'polypeptide(L)'
;MFAMQVDEGDFGGTSMRGVKFAAQYHGPGPMHEGNGTVQSILDERSSSAQREAVLQILSGRAGNPSFEVVASRVSRVLEPEDRPDRVRARSPEAAGPRRRSRSPRDHNGADSEPGNGRRARHRRRPASGRRV
;
A
#
# COMPACT_ATOMS: atom_id res chain seq x y z
N MET A 1 0.43 -1.94 -7.58
CA MET A 1 0.89 -2.92 -8.59
C MET A 1 -0.20 -3.09 -9.62
N PHE A 2 0.15 -3.18 -10.90
CA PHE A 2 -0.77 -3.55 -11.97
C PHE A 2 -0.18 -4.69 -12.82
N ALA A 3 -1.04 -5.40 -13.55
CA ALA A 3 -0.67 -6.40 -14.54
C ALA A 3 -1.53 -6.21 -15.78
N MET A 4 -0.96 -6.45 -16.96
CA MET A 4 -1.65 -6.34 -18.25
C MET A 4 -1.34 -7.56 -19.12
N GLN A 5 -2.35 -7.95 -19.90
CA GLN A 5 -2.22 -8.84 -21.04
C GLN A 5 -2.63 -8.05 -22.27
N VAL A 6 -1.78 -8.05 -23.29
CA VAL A 6 -2.09 -7.41 -24.56
C VAL A 6 -2.69 -8.46 -25.48
N ASP A 7 -3.98 -8.32 -25.80
CA ASP A 7 -4.65 -9.29 -26.67
C ASP A 7 -4.26 -9.09 -28.14
N GLU A 8 -4.12 -7.83 -28.59
CA GLU A 8 -3.72 -7.45 -29.95
C GLU A 8 -2.98 -6.10 -29.96
N GLY A 9 -2.23 -5.81 -31.02
CA GLY A 9 -1.56 -4.52 -31.22
C GLY A 9 -0.11 -4.63 -31.73
N ASP A 10 0.44 -3.48 -32.10
CA ASP A 10 1.82 -3.30 -32.55
C ASP A 10 2.46 -2.11 -31.82
N PHE A 11 3.75 -2.22 -31.51
CA PHE A 11 4.55 -1.12 -31.01
C PHE A 11 5.88 -1.06 -31.78
N GLY A 12 6.07 0.02 -32.55
CA GLY A 12 7.30 0.24 -33.30
C GLY A 12 7.62 -0.87 -34.31
N GLY A 13 6.60 -1.52 -34.90
CA GLY A 13 6.75 -2.66 -35.81
C GLY A 13 6.90 -4.01 -35.12
N THR A 14 6.83 -4.05 -33.78
CA THR A 14 6.81 -5.28 -32.99
C THR A 14 5.39 -5.64 -32.57
N SER A 15 4.92 -6.83 -32.97
CA SER A 15 3.62 -7.32 -32.49
C SER A 15 3.65 -7.55 -30.98
N MET A 16 2.69 -6.94 -30.29
CA MET A 16 2.52 -7.05 -28.83
C MET A 16 1.48 -8.10 -28.44
N ARG A 17 0.92 -8.83 -29.41
CA ARG A 17 -0.10 -9.85 -29.19
C ARG A 17 0.41 -10.94 -28.23
N GLY A 18 -0.38 -11.20 -27.18
CA GLY A 18 -0.11 -12.22 -26.17
C GLY A 18 0.94 -11.82 -25.13
N VAL A 19 1.53 -10.63 -25.21
CA VAL A 19 2.50 -10.14 -24.23
C VAL A 19 1.81 -9.95 -22.87
N LYS A 20 2.47 -10.42 -21.81
CA LYS A 20 2.01 -10.26 -20.43
C LYS A 20 3.11 -9.63 -19.60
N PHE A 21 2.74 -8.62 -18.83
CA PHE A 21 3.68 -7.94 -17.96
C PHE A 21 2.98 -7.30 -16.75
N ALA A 22 3.76 -6.98 -15.73
CA ALA A 22 3.34 -6.23 -14.57
C ALA A 22 4.36 -5.17 -14.22
N ALA A 23 3.91 -4.15 -13.51
CA ALA A 23 4.80 -3.24 -12.82
C ALA A 23 4.37 -3.06 -11.37
N GLN A 24 5.37 -3.03 -10.50
CA GLN A 24 5.21 -2.77 -9.08
C GLN A 24 5.93 -1.46 -8.75
N TYR A 25 5.18 -0.54 -8.15
CA TYR A 25 5.70 0.72 -7.64
C TYR A 25 5.74 0.63 -6.11
N HIS A 26 6.85 1.08 -5.54
CA HIS A 26 7.04 1.26 -4.10
C HIS A 26 7.61 2.65 -3.82
N GLY A 27 6.86 3.48 -3.10
CA GLY A 27 7.33 4.77 -2.61
C GLY A 27 7.58 4.72 -1.09
N PRO A 28 8.56 5.47 -0.57
CA PRO A 28 8.77 5.60 0.88
C PRO A 28 7.66 6.41 1.58
N GLY A 29 6.84 7.12 0.79
CA GLY A 29 5.72 7.95 1.23
C GLY A 29 4.70 8.14 0.10
N PRO A 30 3.81 9.14 0.20
CA PRO A 30 2.86 9.50 -0.85
C PRO A 30 3.50 9.66 -2.23
N MET A 31 2.82 9.21 -3.29
CA MET A 31 3.36 9.23 -4.67
C MET A 31 3.76 10.63 -5.16
N HIS A 32 3.13 11.69 -4.66
CA HIS A 32 3.44 13.07 -5.05
C HIS A 32 4.72 13.61 -4.39
N GLU A 33 5.30 12.92 -3.41
CA GLU A 33 6.62 13.25 -2.83
C GLU A 33 7.76 12.68 -3.68
N GLY A 34 7.46 11.75 -4.60
CA GLY A 34 8.44 11.10 -5.47
C GLY A 34 9.24 10.01 -4.75
N ASN A 35 10.49 9.83 -5.20
CA ASN A 35 11.41 8.80 -4.71
C ASN A 35 10.89 7.35 -4.85
N GLY A 36 10.05 7.14 -5.85
CA GLY A 36 9.51 5.82 -6.17
C GLY A 36 10.58 4.88 -6.70
N THR A 37 10.47 3.61 -6.32
CA THR A 37 11.16 2.49 -6.96
C THR A 37 10.16 1.71 -7.79
N VAL A 38 10.51 1.38 -9.03
CA VAL A 38 9.70 0.50 -9.89
C VAL A 38 10.48 -0.76 -10.24
N GLN A 39 9.78 -1.89 -10.19
CA GLN A 39 10.21 -3.15 -10.77
C GLN A 39 9.20 -3.58 -11.83
N SER A 40 9.70 -3.96 -13.00
CA SER A 40 8.90 -4.57 -14.06
C SER A 40 9.06 -6.08 -14.03
N ILE A 41 7.97 -6.78 -14.33
CA ILE A 41 7.95 -8.24 -14.41
C ILE A 41 7.42 -8.59 -15.80
N LEU A 42 8.20 -9.37 -16.56
CA LEU A 42 7.84 -9.78 -17.91
C LEU A 42 7.66 -11.30 -17.97
N ASP A 43 6.73 -11.74 -18.81
CA ASP A 43 6.59 -13.16 -19.14
C ASP A 43 7.84 -13.61 -19.91
N GLU A 44 8.47 -14.69 -19.45
CA GLU A 44 9.66 -15.31 -20.04
C GLU A 44 9.52 -15.60 -21.54
N ARG A 45 8.29 -15.84 -21.99
CA ARG A 45 7.94 -16.14 -23.39
C ARG A 45 8.00 -14.93 -24.31
N SER A 46 8.12 -13.72 -23.74
CA SER A 46 8.21 -12.48 -24.52
C SER A 46 9.54 -12.46 -25.28
N SER A 47 9.52 -12.09 -26.56
CA SER A 47 10.75 -11.90 -27.32
C SER A 47 11.55 -10.70 -26.81
N SER A 48 12.85 -10.61 -27.14
CA SER A 48 13.67 -9.45 -26.77
C SER A 48 13.08 -8.12 -27.26
N ALA A 49 12.53 -8.10 -28.48
CA ALA A 49 11.86 -6.93 -29.03
C ALA A 49 10.59 -6.55 -28.25
N GLN A 50 9.78 -7.54 -27.83
CA GLN A 50 8.61 -7.31 -26.99
C GLN A 50 8.99 -6.80 -25.60
N ARG A 51 10.08 -7.33 -25.03
CA ARG A 51 10.60 -6.86 -23.74
C ARG A 51 11.01 -5.39 -23.83
N GLU A 52 11.78 -5.03 -24.86
CA GLU A 52 12.20 -3.64 -25.09
C GLU A 52 10.99 -2.72 -25.28
N ALA A 53 10.00 -3.14 -26.07
CA ALA A 53 8.75 -2.41 -26.26
C ALA A 53 8.02 -2.14 -24.92
N VAL A 54 7.88 -3.15 -24.06
CA VAL A 54 7.27 -2.97 -22.72
C VAL A 54 8.05 -1.97 -21.89
N LEU A 55 9.39 -2.05 -21.87
CA LEU A 55 10.22 -1.13 -21.10
C LEU A 55 10.13 0.31 -21.61
N GLN A 56 10.05 0.50 -22.93
CA GLN A 56 9.81 1.82 -23.53
C GLN A 56 8.44 2.38 -23.14
N ILE A 57 7.39 1.56 -23.15
CA ILE A 57 6.05 1.97 -22.71
C ILE A 57 6.07 2.37 -21.23
N LEU A 58 6.65 1.54 -20.36
CA LEU A 58 6.73 1.80 -18.92
C LEU A 58 7.62 3.00 -18.56
N SER A 59 8.55 3.39 -19.44
CA SER A 59 9.36 4.58 -19.25
C SER A 59 8.58 5.90 -19.35
N GLY A 60 7.33 5.85 -19.83
CA GLY A 60 6.51 7.03 -20.10
C GLY A 60 6.91 7.78 -21.38
N ARG A 61 7.94 7.33 -22.12
CA ARG A 61 8.39 7.99 -23.36
C ARG A 61 7.59 7.60 -24.60
N ALA A 62 6.80 6.53 -24.51
CA ALA A 62 5.94 6.03 -25.59
C ALA A 62 4.62 6.82 -25.75
N GLY A 63 4.39 7.82 -24.90
CA GLY A 63 3.10 8.49 -24.76
C GLY A 63 2.14 7.68 -23.89
N ASN A 64 1.45 8.37 -22.99
CA ASN A 64 0.28 7.98 -22.18
C ASN A 64 0.41 8.73 -20.85
N PRO A 65 -0.53 9.63 -20.51
CA PRO A 65 -0.43 10.44 -19.30
C PRO A 65 -0.22 9.64 -18.01
N SER A 66 -0.73 8.40 -17.93
CA SER A 66 -0.58 7.55 -16.75
C SER A 66 0.87 7.10 -16.54
N PHE A 67 1.54 6.64 -17.59
CA PHE A 67 2.93 6.19 -17.50
C PHE A 67 3.90 7.36 -17.40
N GLU A 68 3.60 8.49 -18.06
CA GLU A 68 4.37 9.73 -17.92
C GLU A 68 4.36 10.24 -16.47
N VAL A 69 3.18 10.31 -15.84
CA VAL A 69 3.06 10.77 -14.45
C VAL A 69 3.80 9.81 -13.51
N VAL A 70 3.62 8.50 -13.65
CA VAL A 70 4.31 7.53 -12.78
C VAL A 70 5.83 7.63 -12.98
N ALA A 71 6.31 7.62 -14.22
CA ALA A 71 7.73 7.71 -14.54
C ALA A 71 8.38 8.98 -13.96
N SER A 72 7.68 10.12 -13.99
CA SER A 72 8.17 11.38 -13.39
C SER A 72 8.40 11.31 -11.87
N ARG A 73 7.80 10.33 -11.19
CA ARG A 73 7.92 10.13 -9.73
C ARG A 73 8.90 9.04 -9.33
N VAL A 74 9.49 8.33 -10.29
CA VAL A 74 10.42 7.22 -10.07
C VAL A 74 11.85 7.75 -10.09
N SER A 75 12.58 7.52 -9.00
CA SER A 75 14.01 7.81 -8.90
C SER A 75 14.87 6.57 -9.10
N ARG A 76 14.28 5.37 -8.95
CA ARG A 76 14.99 4.09 -9.08
C ARG A 76 14.18 3.09 -9.92
N VAL A 77 14.82 2.57 -10.96
CA VAL A 77 14.28 1.44 -11.74
C VAL A 77 15.13 0.22 -11.42
N LEU A 78 14.48 -0.86 -10.98
CA LEU A 78 15.13 -2.16 -10.80
C LEU A 78 15.16 -2.91 -12.13
N GLU A 79 16.10 -3.84 -12.23
CA GLU A 79 16.17 -4.72 -13.39
C GLU A 79 14.85 -5.49 -13.55
N PRO A 80 14.41 -5.72 -14.81
CA PRO A 80 13.21 -6.50 -15.06
C PRO A 80 13.38 -7.93 -14.56
N GLU A 81 12.35 -8.46 -13.91
CA GLU A 81 12.31 -9.86 -13.49
C GLU A 81 11.54 -10.68 -14.52
N ASP A 82 12.14 -11.76 -15.00
CA ASP A 82 11.46 -12.76 -15.81
C ASP A 82 10.76 -13.77 -14.88
N ARG A 83 9.45 -14.02 -15.09
CA ARG A 83 8.66 -14.96 -14.27
C ARG A 83 7.96 -16.01 -15.14
N PRO A 84 8.09 -17.32 -14.83
CA PRO A 84 7.46 -18.40 -15.61
C PRO A 84 5.96 -18.55 -15.31
N ASP A 85 5.54 -18.23 -14.08
CA ASP A 85 4.15 -18.43 -13.63
C ASP A 85 3.37 -17.13 -13.85
N ARG A 86 2.40 -17.18 -14.78
CA ARG A 86 1.38 -16.16 -15.10
C ARG A 86 1.53 -14.90 -14.24
N VAL A 87 2.01 -13.82 -14.84
CA VAL A 87 1.99 -12.49 -14.23
C VAL A 87 0.58 -12.19 -13.70
N ARG A 88 0.35 -12.45 -12.41
CA ARG A 88 -0.92 -12.24 -11.72
C ARG A 88 -0.68 -11.07 -10.79
N ALA A 89 -1.48 -10.01 -10.96
CA ALA A 89 -1.60 -8.99 -9.94
C ALA A 89 -2.20 -9.64 -8.67
N ARG A 90 -1.34 -10.07 -7.74
CA ARG A 90 -1.80 -10.39 -6.39
C ARG A 90 -1.94 -9.03 -5.69
N SER A 91 -3.17 -8.55 -5.59
CA SER A 91 -3.46 -7.32 -4.84
C SER A 91 -2.97 -7.52 -3.40
N PRO A 92 -2.14 -6.62 -2.83
CA PRO A 92 -1.98 -6.59 -1.39
C PRO A 92 -3.32 -6.14 -0.83
N GLU A 93 -4.12 -7.10 -0.35
CA GLU A 93 -5.21 -6.77 0.54
C GLU A 93 -4.64 -5.87 1.63
N ALA A 94 -5.30 -4.72 1.82
CA ALA A 94 -4.81 -3.61 2.62
C ALA A 94 -4.18 -4.13 3.92
N ALA A 95 -2.89 -3.84 4.10
CA ALA A 95 -2.28 -3.88 5.42
C ALA A 95 -3.04 -2.87 6.29
N GLY A 96 -4.15 -3.32 6.88
CA GLY A 96 -4.92 -2.57 7.85
C GLY A 96 -3.99 -2.13 8.98
N PRO A 97 -4.32 -1.02 9.67
CA PRO A 97 -3.45 -0.48 10.69
C PRO A 97 -3.13 -1.57 11.71
N ARG A 98 -1.83 -1.87 11.87
CA ARG A 98 -1.34 -2.79 12.90
C ARG A 98 -1.97 -2.35 14.22
N ARG A 99 -2.90 -3.16 14.75
CA ARG A 99 -3.47 -2.95 16.08
C ARG A 99 -2.29 -2.80 17.02
N ARG A 100 -2.08 -1.60 17.56
CA ARG A 100 -1.15 -1.41 18.67
C ARG A 100 -1.57 -2.40 19.73
N SER A 101 -0.70 -3.36 20.05
CA SER A 101 -0.89 -4.24 21.19
C SER A 101 -1.06 -3.33 22.41
N ARG A 102 -2.28 -3.32 22.96
CA ARG A 102 -2.45 -2.83 24.32
C ARG A 102 -1.72 -3.83 25.20
N SER A 103 -0.58 -3.42 25.75
CA SER A 103 0.11 -4.16 26.80
C SER A 103 -0.88 -4.39 27.95
N PRO A 104 -1.00 -5.61 28.50
CA PRO A 104 -1.80 -5.85 29.68
C PRO A 104 -1.23 -5.03 30.85
N ARG A 105 -2.13 -4.41 31.62
CA ARG A 105 -1.81 -3.83 32.92
C ARG A 105 -1.38 -4.97 33.86
N ASP A 106 -0.11 -5.01 34.22
CA ASP A 106 0.35 -5.84 35.33
C ASP A 106 -0.28 -5.34 36.63
N HIS A 107 -1.12 -6.18 37.20
CA HIS A 107 -1.53 -6.11 38.59
C HIS A 107 -0.46 -6.80 39.44
N ASN A 108 0.11 -6.08 40.38
CA ASN A 108 0.74 -6.63 41.59
C ASN A 108 0.51 -5.58 42.68
N GLY A 109 -0.33 -5.81 43.70
CA GLY A 109 -0.08 -6.74 44.80
C GLY A 109 0.69 -5.96 45.89
N ALA A 110 -0.01 -5.15 46.67
CA ALA A 110 -0.38 -5.42 48.08
C ALA A 110 0.79 -5.22 49.06
N ASP A 111 0.71 -4.18 49.90
CA ASP A 111 1.27 -4.17 51.26
C ASP A 111 0.52 -3.13 52.14
N SER A 112 -0.37 -3.67 52.98
CA SER A 112 -0.63 -3.41 54.40
C SER A 112 -0.62 -1.98 55.01
N GLU A 113 -1.84 -1.45 55.28
CA GLU A 113 -2.46 -0.90 56.53
C GLU A 113 -1.68 -0.08 57.61
N PRO A 114 -2.33 0.61 58.59
CA PRO A 114 -3.76 0.98 58.78
C PRO A 114 -4.01 2.46 59.25
N GLY A 115 -5.28 2.88 59.32
CA GLY A 115 -5.74 3.67 60.47
C GLY A 115 -6.51 4.98 60.23
N ASN A 116 -7.74 4.97 60.77
CA ASN A 116 -8.42 6.08 61.46
C ASN A 116 -9.33 7.04 60.66
N GLY A 117 -10.63 6.74 60.71
CA GLY A 117 -11.51 7.60 61.52
C GLY A 117 -12.55 8.45 60.80
N ARG A 118 -13.81 8.23 61.22
CA ARG A 118 -14.90 9.23 61.37
C ARG A 118 -15.87 9.41 60.19
N ARG A 119 -16.91 8.58 60.27
CA ARG A 119 -18.35 8.91 60.14
C ARG A 119 -18.68 10.40 59.95
N ALA A 120 -19.50 10.71 58.95
CA ALA A 120 -20.68 11.55 59.14
C ALA A 120 -21.72 11.30 58.04
N ARG A 121 -22.89 10.82 58.46
CA ARG A 121 -24.13 10.75 57.67
C ARG A 121 -24.82 12.10 57.80
N HIS A 122 -25.19 12.75 56.70
CA HIS A 122 -26.28 13.74 56.67
C HIS A 122 -26.94 13.69 55.28
N ARG A 123 -28.06 12.97 55.17
CA ARG A 123 -29.46 13.46 55.16
C ARG A 123 -29.89 14.12 53.83
N ARG A 124 -30.76 13.36 53.15
CA ARG A 124 -31.77 13.68 52.12
C ARG A 124 -32.34 15.11 52.19
N ARG A 125 -32.61 15.75 51.04
CA ARG A 125 -33.93 15.82 50.36
C ARG A 125 -33.94 16.75 49.10
N PRO A 126 -34.95 16.63 48.21
CA PRO A 126 -34.99 17.23 46.87
C PRO A 126 -35.90 18.48 46.77
N ALA A 127 -35.85 19.21 45.65
CA ALA A 127 -37.00 19.59 44.79
C ALA A 127 -36.76 20.83 43.89
N SER A 128 -37.19 20.69 42.63
CA SER A 128 -37.85 21.64 41.71
C SER A 128 -37.50 23.13 41.66
N GLY A 129 -37.32 23.63 40.44
CA GLY A 129 -37.47 25.06 40.13
C GLY A 129 -37.29 25.41 38.65
N ARG A 130 -38.27 25.07 37.80
CA ARG A 130 -38.41 25.57 36.42
C ARG A 130 -39.18 26.89 36.46
N ARG A 131 -38.63 27.97 35.91
CA ARG A 131 -39.37 29.14 35.38
C ARG A 131 -38.61 29.62 34.13
N VAL A 132 -39.20 29.44 32.94
CA VAL A 132 -39.93 30.43 32.12
C VAL A 132 -39.15 31.72 31.91
#